data_AF-A0A9C9EN78-F1
#
_entry.id   AF-A0A9C9EN78-F1
#
_cell.length_a   1.000
_cell.length_b   1.000
_cell.length_c   1.000
_cell.angle_alpha   90.00
_cell.angle_beta   90.00
_cell.angle_gamma   90.00
#
_symmetry.space_group_name_H-M   'P 1'
#
loop_
_entity.id
_entity.type
_entity.pdbx_description
1 polymer ?
#
loop_
_entity_poly.entity_id
_entity_poly.type
_entity_poly.pdbx_seq_one_letter_code
_entity_poly.pdbx_strand_id
1 'polypeptide(L)'
;LLNKEYDDAIKKFSEALKINPHDPELYYYLGLAYEGSNKIKEAVDMYEKTLRLDKTFSNAEMRLNKLTAKMQEGAGQKKENGKEK
;
A
#
# COMPACT_ATOMS: atom_id res chain seq x y z
N LEU A 1 2.53 -11.60 16.28
CA LEU A 1 1.30 -12.25 15.73
C LEU A 1 0.73 -11.49 14.53
N LEU A 2 0.78 -10.14 14.53
CA LEU A 2 0.28 -9.29 13.43
C LEU A 2 0.80 -9.68 12.02
N ASN A 3 2.06 -10.06 11.89
CA ASN A 3 2.63 -10.43 10.58
C ASN A 3 1.92 -11.62 9.91
N LYS A 4 1.44 -12.58 10.70
CA LYS A 4 0.78 -13.78 10.14
C LYS A 4 -0.57 -13.45 9.51
N GLU A 5 -1.34 -12.56 10.15
CA GLU A 5 -2.66 -12.19 9.67
C GLU A 5 -2.58 -11.43 8.35
N TYR A 6 -1.57 -10.58 8.19
CA TYR A 6 -1.34 -9.88 6.93
C TYR A 6 -0.81 -10.79 5.82
N ASP A 7 0.08 -11.73 6.12
CA ASP A 7 0.54 -12.71 5.12
C ASP A 7 -0.61 -13.61 4.63
N ASP A 8 -1.49 -14.05 5.53
CA ASP A 8 -2.69 -14.81 5.18
C ASP A 8 -3.66 -13.97 4.34
N ALA A 9 -3.84 -12.68 4.67
CA ALA A 9 -4.65 -11.76 3.89
C ALA A 9 -4.08 -11.53 2.48
N ILE A 10 -2.77 -11.28 2.37
CA ILE A 10 -2.06 -11.13 1.08
C ILE A 10 -2.31 -12.36 0.22
N LYS A 11 -2.17 -13.57 0.78
CA LYS A 11 -2.41 -14.82 0.06
C LYS A 11 -3.85 -14.91 -0.44
N LYS A 12 -4.84 -14.69 0.44
CA LYS A 12 -6.27 -14.79 0.10
C LYS A 12 -6.68 -13.80 -0.99
N PHE A 13 -6.29 -12.54 -0.87
CA PHE A 13 -6.63 -11.53 -1.88
C PHE A 13 -5.89 -11.79 -3.20
N SER A 14 -4.65 -12.28 -3.16
CA SER A 14 -3.93 -12.69 -4.37
C SER A 14 -4.58 -13.88 -5.08
N GLU A 15 -5.14 -14.84 -4.34
CA GLU A 15 -5.92 -15.94 -4.90
C GLU A 15 -7.27 -15.46 -5.47
N ALA A 16 -7.96 -14.56 -4.77
CA ALA A 16 -9.21 -13.97 -5.26
C ALA A 16 -9.01 -13.20 -6.57
N LEU A 17 -7.89 -12.48 -6.71
CA LEU A 17 -7.53 -11.77 -7.94
C LEU A 17 -7.26 -12.70 -9.14
N LYS A 18 -6.90 -13.97 -8.91
CA LYS A 18 -6.81 -14.95 -10.00
C LYS A 18 -8.19 -15.31 -10.56
N ILE A 19 -9.23 -15.17 -9.74
CA ILE A 19 -10.62 -15.47 -10.10
C ILE A 19 -11.27 -14.22 -10.69
N ASN A 20 -11.11 -13.06 -10.04
CA ASN A 20 -11.62 -11.78 -10.52
C ASN A 20 -10.51 -10.72 -10.62
N PRO A 21 -9.77 -10.67 -11.74
CA PRO A 21 -8.61 -9.80 -11.89
C PRO A 21 -8.94 -8.31 -12.09
N HIS A 22 -10.23 -7.96 -12.26
CA HIS A 22 -10.69 -6.59 -12.51
C HIS A 22 -11.49 -6.00 -11.34
N ASP A 23 -11.41 -6.62 -10.16
CA ASP A 23 -12.09 -6.13 -8.97
C ASP A 23 -11.26 -5.06 -8.24
N PRO A 24 -11.66 -3.78 -8.24
CA PRO A 24 -10.92 -2.72 -7.58
C PRO A 24 -10.83 -2.91 -6.06
N GLU A 25 -11.83 -3.53 -5.42
CA GLU A 25 -11.84 -3.76 -3.97
C GLU A 25 -10.78 -4.80 -3.57
N LEU A 26 -10.58 -5.84 -4.38
CA LEU A 26 -9.56 -6.85 -4.10
C LEU A 26 -8.14 -6.26 -4.14
N TYR A 27 -7.86 -5.36 -5.09
CA TYR A 27 -6.60 -4.61 -5.07
C TYR A 27 -6.50 -3.70 -3.86
N TYR A 28 -7.59 -3.03 -3.45
CA TYR A 28 -7.58 -2.14 -2.29
C TYR A 28 -7.27 -2.90 -1.00
N TYR A 29 -7.92 -4.04 -0.77
CA TYR A 29 -7.69 -4.87 0.41
C TYR A 29 -6.30 -5.52 0.40
N LEU A 30 -5.79 -5.90 -0.77
CA LEU A 30 -4.42 -6.35 -0.90
C LEU A 30 -3.42 -5.23 -0.57
N GLY A 31 -3.71 -3.98 -0.97
CA GLY A 31 -2.94 -2.80 -0.58
C GLY A 31 -2.92 -2.56 0.93
N LEU A 32 -4.08 -2.68 1.59
CA LEU A 32 -4.18 -2.59 3.06
C LEU A 32 -3.35 -3.67 3.77
N ALA A 33 -3.36 -4.90 3.24
CA ALA A 33 -2.59 -6.01 3.81
C ALA A 33 -1.07 -5.80 3.65
N TYR A 34 -0.64 -5.27 2.50
CA TYR A 34 0.76 -4.87 2.29
C TYR A 34 1.16 -3.70 3.21
N GLU A 35 0.30 -2.69 3.37
CA GLU A 35 0.54 -1.55 4.26
C GLU A 35 0.69 -2.03 5.72
N GLY A 36 -0.21 -2.91 6.19
CA GLY A 36 -0.13 -3.53 7.51
C GLY A 36 1.13 -4.38 7.72
N SER A 37 1.65 -4.98 6.65
CA SER A 37 2.91 -5.73 6.63
C SER A 37 4.16 -4.86 6.51
N ASN A 38 4.02 -3.52 6.52
CA ASN A 38 5.09 -2.57 6.27
C ASN A 38 5.76 -2.70 4.88
N LYS A 39 5.07 -3.32 3.92
CA LYS A 39 5.47 -3.46 2.51
C LYS A 39 4.91 -2.28 1.71
N ILE A 40 5.45 -1.09 1.99
CA ILE A 40 4.86 0.19 1.56
C ILE A 40 4.85 0.36 0.03
N LYS A 41 5.87 -0.13 -0.67
CA LYS A 41 5.94 -0.02 -2.13
C LYS A 41 4.83 -0.85 -2.77
N GLU A 42 4.67 -2.08 -2.31
CA GLU A 42 3.64 -3.00 -2.77
C GLU A 42 2.24 -2.48 -2.46
N ALA A 43 2.04 -1.84 -1.30
CA ALA A 43 0.78 -1.18 -0.96
C ALA A 43 0.42 -0.06 -1.95
N VAL A 44 1.40 0.80 -2.27
CA VAL A 44 1.24 1.88 -3.26
C VAL A 44 0.85 1.32 -4.62
N ASP A 45 1.57 0.30 -5.11
CA ASP A 45 1.27 -0.34 -6.40
C ASP A 45 -0.17 -0.87 -6.48
N MET A 46 -0.68 -1.43 -5.37
CA MET A 46 -2.04 -1.95 -5.32
C MET A 46 -3.08 -0.84 -5.27
N TYR A 47 -2.86 0.23 -4.51
CA TYR A 47 -3.78 1.38 -4.50
C TYR A 47 -3.84 2.09 -5.86
N GLU A 48 -2.71 2.18 -6.57
CA GLU A 48 -2.72 2.67 -7.94
C GLU A 48 -3.50 1.75 -8.89
N LYS A 49 -3.41 0.43 -8.73
CA LYS A 49 -4.24 -0.53 -9.50
C LYS A 49 -5.73 -0.32 -9.22
N THR A 50 -6.12 -0.13 -7.96
CA THR A 50 -7.50 0.21 -7.59
C THR A 50 -7.97 1.45 -8.33
N LEU A 51 -7.19 2.55 -8.30
CA LEU A 51 -7.56 3.81 -8.96
C LEU A 51 -7.55 3.75 -10.50
N ARG A 52 -6.78 2.82 -11.09
CA ARG A 52 -6.84 2.55 -12.53
C ARG A 52 -8.15 1.87 -12.94
N LEU A 53 -8.70 1.01 -12.09
CA LEU A 53 -9.96 0.29 -12.33
C LEU A 53 -11.18 1.14 -11.94
N ASP A 54 -11.10 1.82 -10.81
CA ASP A 54 -12.10 2.76 -10.32
C ASP A 54 -11.43 4.03 -9.81
N LYS A 55 -11.48 5.07 -10.64
CA LYS A 55 -10.91 6.39 -10.34
C LYS A 55 -11.64 7.12 -9.21
N THR A 56 -12.84 6.66 -8.84
CA THR A 56 -13.68 7.30 -7.81
C THR A 56 -13.49 6.67 -6.43
N PHE A 57 -12.59 5.69 -6.30
CA PHE A 57 -12.31 4.98 -5.04
C PHE A 57 -11.55 5.87 -4.03
N SER A 58 -12.25 6.80 -3.37
CA SER A 58 -11.66 7.81 -2.50
C SER A 58 -10.77 7.25 -1.38
N ASN A 59 -11.10 6.05 -0.89
CA ASN A 59 -10.30 5.38 0.14
C ASN A 59 -8.88 5.03 -0.35
N ALA A 60 -8.76 4.57 -1.61
CA ALA A 60 -7.47 4.23 -2.19
C ALA A 60 -6.63 5.49 -2.46
N GLU A 61 -7.27 6.56 -2.96
CA GLU A 61 -6.63 7.86 -3.14
C GLU A 61 -6.11 8.43 -1.82
N MET A 62 -6.94 8.42 -0.76
CA MET A 62 -6.54 8.89 0.56
C MET A 62 -5.34 8.10 1.12
N ARG A 63 -5.34 6.77 0.95
CA ARG A 63 -4.22 5.91 1.40
C ARG A 63 -2.95 6.20 0.60
N LEU A 64 -3.05 6.31 -0.72
CA LEU A 64 -1.92 6.61 -1.60
C LEU A 64 -1.27 7.95 -1.24
N ASN A 65 -2.07 9.02 -1.10
CA ASN A 65 -1.58 10.35 -0.73
C ASN A 65 -0.85 10.34 0.63
N LYS A 66 -1.37 9.60 1.61
CA LYS A 66 -0.73 9.45 2.92
C LYS A 66 0.61 8.72 2.84
N LEU A 67 0.70 7.65 2.05
CA LEU A 67 1.93 6.86 1.91
C LEU A 67 3.00 7.62 1.14
N THR A 68 2.64 8.32 0.07
CA THR A 68 3.59 9.10 -0.73
C THR A 68 4.13 10.31 0.03
N ALA A 69 3.30 11.01 0.80
CA ALA A 69 3.74 12.08 1.69
C ALA A 69 4.79 11.59 2.71
N LYS A 70 4.54 10.45 3.37
CA LYS A 70 5.51 9.85 4.31
C LYS A 70 6.84 9.50 3.65
N MET A 71 6.82 9.03 2.40
CA MET A 71 8.04 8.73 1.65
C MET A 71 8.85 10.00 1.33
N GLN A 72 8.18 11.12 1.06
CA GLN A 72 8.82 12.42 0.83
C GLN A 72 9.41 13.00 2.11
N GLU A 73 8.69 12.92 3.24
CA GLU A 73 9.15 13.41 4.55
C GLU A 73 10.37 12.62 5.07
N GLY A 74 10.40 11.30 4.88
CA GLY A 74 11.54 10.46 5.27
C GLY A 74 12.81 10.70 4.46
N ALA A 75 12.71 11.26 3.25
CA ALA A 75 13.86 11.65 2.44
C ALA A 75 14.49 12.98 2.90
N GLY A 76 13.71 13.84 3.58
CA GLY A 76 14.19 15.10 4.17
C GLY A 76 15.04 14.90 5.44
N GLN A 77 14.69 13.92 6.28
CA GLN A 77 15.36 13.69 7.57
C GLN A 77 16.76 13.03 7.45
N LYS A 78 17.11 12.44 6.31
CA LYS A 78 18.47 11.88 6.10
C LYS A 78 19.55 12.94 5.85
N LYS A 79 19.21 14.23 5.71
CA LYS A 79 20.18 15.29 5.40
C LYS A 79 20.71 16.08 6.60
N GLU A 80 20.18 15.90 7.82
CA GLU A 80 20.59 16.72 8.97
C GLU A 80 21.46 16.02 10.04
N ASN A 81 21.62 14.70 10.03
CA ASN A 81 22.45 14.01 11.05
C ASN A 81 23.95 13.89 10.69
N GLY A 82 24.49 14.78 9.85
CA GLY A 82 25.84 14.65 9.28
C GLY A 82 26.85 15.75 9.63
N LYS A 83 26.52 16.74 10.47
CA LYS A 83 27.46 17.79 10.85
C LYS A 83 27.27 18.21 12.30
N GLU A 84 27.91 17.49 13.20
CA GLU A 84 28.33 18.03 14.50
C GLU A 84 29.34 17.05 15.12
N LYS A 85 30.62 17.20 14.77
CA LYS A 85 31.79 17.24 15.67
C LYS A 85 32.92 17.96 14.96
#